data_AF-A0A948WSV7-F1
#
_entry.id   AF-A0A948WSV7-F1
#
_cell.length_a   1.000
_cell.length_b   1.000
_cell.length_c   1.000
_cell.angle_alpha   90.00
_cell.angle_beta   90.00
_cell.angle_gamma   90.00
#
_symmetry.space_group_name_H-M   'P 1'
#
loop_
_entity.id
_entity.type
_entity.pdbx_description
1 polymer ?
#
loop_
_entity_poly.entity_id
_entity_poly.type
_entity_poly.pdbx_seq_one_letter_code
_entity_poly.pdbx_strand_id
1 'polypeptide(L)' 'MIAAFAAVLCLATPAVVPVEGRVVDWFRPPGCTWCSGNRGLEIATTPGEAVVAPVTGTVEFAGPVGGVDYLV' A
#
# COMPACT_ATOMS: atom_id res chain seq x y z
N MET A 1 -23.06 2.35 -26.32
CA MET A 1 -23.28 1.72 -25.01
C MET A 1 -22.11 0.82 -24.60
N ILE A 2 -20.88 1.36 -24.53
CA ILE A 2 -19.69 0.61 -24.06
C ILE A 2 -18.89 1.49 -23.06
N ALA A 3 -18.88 2.81 -23.25
CA ALA A 3 -18.18 3.75 -22.36
C ALA A 3 -18.71 3.81 -20.91
N ALA A 4 -19.99 3.43 -20.67
CA ALA A 4 -20.57 3.47 -19.32
C ALA A 4 -20.12 2.31 -18.42
N PHE A 5 -19.57 1.21 -18.97
CA PHE A 5 -19.17 0.04 -18.19
C PHE A 5 -17.79 0.20 -17.54
N ALA A 6 -16.86 0.93 -18.16
CA ALA A 6 -15.50 1.14 -17.64
C ALA A 6 -15.47 2.08 -16.42
N ALA A 7 -16.38 3.06 -16.36
CA ALA A 7 -16.47 3.98 -15.22
C ALA A 7 -17.04 3.33 -13.95
N VAL A 8 -17.76 2.21 -14.08
CA VAL A 8 -18.40 1.50 -12.94
C VAL A 8 -17.41 0.62 -12.18
N LEU A 9 -16.35 0.12 -12.82
CA LEU A 9 -15.31 -0.70 -12.16
C LEU A 9 -14.37 0.09 -11.25
N CYS A 10 -14.23 1.40 -11.43
CA CYS A 10 -13.33 2.23 -10.61
C CYS A 10 -13.85 2.44 -9.17
N LEU A 11 -15.10 2.08 -8.90
CA LEU A 11 -15.74 2.15 -7.57
C LEU A 11 -15.82 0.76 -6.88
N ALA A 12 -15.22 -0.29 -7.46
CA ALA A 12 -15.62 -1.67 -7.17
C ALA A 12 -14.94 -2.36 -5.96
N THR A 13 -14.01 -1.73 -5.24
CA THR A 13 -13.67 -2.10 -3.84
C THR A 13 -13.08 -0.88 -3.15
N PRO A 14 -13.70 -0.33 -2.10
CA PRO A 14 -13.03 0.70 -1.31
C PRO A 14 -11.79 0.04 -0.70
N ALA A 15 -10.61 0.59 -1.01
CA ALA A 15 -9.40 0.13 -0.36
C ALA A 15 -9.56 0.28 1.16
N VAL A 16 -9.24 -0.78 1.90
CA VAL A 16 -9.21 -0.72 3.36
C VAL A 16 -7.84 -0.23 3.81
N VAL A 17 -7.78 0.36 5.00
CA VAL A 17 -6.50 0.61 5.64
C VAL A 17 -5.91 -0.75 6.04
N PRO A 18 -4.65 -1.08 5.66
CA PRO A 18 -4.07 -2.40 5.93
C PRO A 18 -3.97 -2.77 7.41
N VAL A 19 -3.89 -1.78 8.30
CA VAL A 19 -3.80 -1.94 9.75
C VAL A 19 -4.33 -0.67 10.42
N GLU A 20 -5.01 -0.81 11.56
CA GLU A 20 -5.45 0.35 12.33
C GLU A 20 -4.25 1.05 12.99
N GLY A 21 -4.14 2.36 12.83
CA GLY A 21 -3.07 3.11 13.47
C GLY A 21 -2.93 4.53 12.94
N ARG A 22 -2.15 5.34 13.65
CA ARG A 22 -1.79 6.68 13.16
C ARG A 22 -0.67 6.55 12.13
N VAL A 23 -0.72 7.37 11.08
CA VAL A 23 0.42 7.57 10.19
C VAL A 23 1.53 8.29 10.98
N VAL A 24 2.71 7.67 11.06
CA VAL A 24 3.90 8.22 11.75
C VAL A 24 4.92 8.79 10.78
N ASP A 25 4.93 8.31 9.54
CA ASP A 25 5.72 8.87 8.46
C ASP A 25 4.85 8.99 7.19
N TRP A 26 4.59 10.23 6.79
CA TRP A 26 3.81 10.54 5.59
C TRP A 26 4.62 10.40 4.31
N PHE A 27 3.91 10.14 3.21
CA PHE A 27 4.48 10.18 1.87
C PHE A 27 5.21 11.50 1.61
N ARG A 28 6.43 11.40 1.10
CA ARG A 28 7.27 12.54 0.71
C ARG A 28 7.90 12.21 -0.65
N PRO A 29 7.46 12.85 -1.75
CA PRO A 29 8.00 12.54 -3.07
C PRO A 29 9.49 12.89 -3.12
N PRO A 30 10.32 12.08 -3.81
CA PRO A 30 11.74 12.37 -3.93
C PRO A 30 11.97 13.56 -4.87
N GLY A 31 12.92 14.44 -4.52
CA GLY A 31 13.26 15.62 -5.34
C GLY A 31 14.03 15.30 -6.63
N CYS A 32 14.50 14.06 -6.80
CA CYS A 32 15.12 13.52 -8.00
C CYS A 32 14.92 11.99 -8.03
N THR A 33 15.14 11.33 -9.17
CA THR A 33 14.84 9.88 -9.37
C THR A 33 15.34 8.98 -8.24
N TRP A 34 16.56 9.24 -7.75
CA TRP A 34 17.22 8.44 -6.71
C TRP A 34 17.42 9.17 -5.39
N CYS A 35 16.83 10.36 -5.26
CA CYS A 35 16.91 11.10 -4.02
C CYS A 35 16.10 10.42 -2.91
N SER A 36 16.45 10.78 -1.68
CA SER A 36 15.69 10.43 -0.49
C SER A 36 14.25 10.93 -0.58
N GLY A 37 13.35 10.18 0.04
CA GLY A 37 11.91 10.46 0.13
C GLY A 37 11.20 9.21 0.63
N ASN A 38 10.05 9.38 1.26
CA ASN A 38 9.20 8.25 1.65
C ASN A 38 8.20 7.99 0.52
N ARG A 39 8.34 6.84 -0.15
CA ARG A 39 7.50 6.44 -1.28
C ARG A 39 6.24 5.66 -0.85
N GLY A 40 5.98 5.57 0.44
CA GLY A 40 4.78 4.96 1.02
C GLY A 40 4.26 5.75 2.23
N LEU A 41 3.47 5.06 3.06
CA LEU A 41 3.04 5.53 4.37
C LEU A 41 3.54 4.55 5.43
N GLU A 42 4.02 5.06 6.55
CA GLU A 42 4.30 4.23 7.72
C GLU A 42 3.20 4.44 8.75
N ILE A 43 2.52 3.35 9.10
CA ILE A 43 1.48 3.32 10.12
C ILE A 43 2.08 2.68 11.36
N ALA A 44 1.86 3.27 12.54
CA ALA A 44 2.32 2.68 13.79
C ALA A 44 1.64 1.32 14.03
N THR A 45 2.43 0.28 14.31
CA THR A 45 1.96 -1.07 14.59
C THR A 45 2.64 -1.63 15.85
N THR A 46 2.13 -2.78 16.31
CA THR A 46 2.74 -3.60 17.36
C THR A 46 3.23 -4.95 16.80
N PRO A 47 4.29 -5.56 17.36
CA PRO A 47 4.76 -6.85 16.89
C PRO A 47 3.66 -7.94 16.97
N GLY A 48 3.42 -8.62 15.85
CA GLY A 48 2.39 -9.65 15.74
C GLY A 48 0.99 -9.13 15.37
N GLU A 49 0.82 -7.82 15.22
CA GLU A 49 -0.43 -7.23 14.74
C GLU A 49 -0.72 -7.63 13.29
N ALA A 50 -1.98 -7.99 13.03
CA ALA A 50 -2.39 -8.44 11.71
C ALA A 50 -2.45 -7.27 10.73
N VAL A 51 -1.83 -7.45 9.57
CA VAL A 51 -1.93 -6.54 8.42
C VAL A 51 -2.68 -7.25 7.30
N VAL A 52 -3.68 -6.59 6.74
CA VAL A 52 -4.53 -7.12 5.66
C VAL A 52 -4.23 -6.47 4.32
N ALA A 53 -4.56 -7.18 3.25
CA ALA A 53 -4.46 -6.61 1.91
C ALA A 53 -5.45 -5.44 1.76
N PRO A 54 -5.01 -4.25 1.31
CA PRO A 54 -5.89 -3.10 1.16
C PRO A 54 -6.93 -3.30 0.06
N VAL A 55 -6.62 -4.14 -0.94
CA VAL A 55 -7.48 -4.47 -2.08
C VAL A 55 -7.35 -5.96 -2.40
N THR A 56 -8.32 -6.52 -3.11
CA THR A 56 -8.22 -7.88 -3.66
C THR A 56 -7.12 -7.93 -4.72
N GLY A 57 -6.27 -8.96 -4.67
CA GLY A 57 -5.19 -9.16 -5.63
C GLY A 57 -4.53 -10.54 -5.50
N THR A 58 -3.44 -10.72 -6.24
CA THR A 58 -2.56 -11.89 -6.15
C THR A 58 -1.21 -11.41 -5.63
N VAL A 59 -0.66 -12.13 -4.65
CA VAL A 59 0.70 -11.85 -4.15
C VAL A 59 1.71 -12.13 -5.25
N GLU A 60 2.46 -11.11 -5.68
CA GLU A 60 3.53 -11.22 -6.66
C GLU A 60 4.89 -11.48 -5.99
N PHE A 61 5.05 -11.04 -4.75
CA PHE A 61 6.28 -11.24 -3.98
C PHE A 61 6.03 -11.35 -2.47
N ALA A 62 6.72 -12.30 -1.82
CA ALA A 62 6.78 -12.42 -0.37
C ALA A 62 8.20 -12.86 0.06
N GLY A 63 8.93 -11.99 0.76
CA GLY A 63 10.27 -12.30 1.24
C GLY A 63 11.12 -11.08 1.61
N PRO A 64 12.39 -11.30 1.98
CA PRO A 64 13.25 -10.23 2.47
C PRO A 64 13.84 -9.37 1.34
N VAL A 65 13.87 -8.05 1.56
CA VAL A 65 14.59 -7.06 0.74
C VAL A 65 15.39 -6.16 1.70
N GLY A 66 16.71 -6.14 1.58
CA GLY A 66 17.56 -5.32 2.45
C GLY A 66 17.45 -5.65 3.95
N GLY A 67 17.05 -6.89 4.30
CA GLY A 67 16.86 -7.33 5.68
C GLY A 67 15.49 -7.03 6.28
N VAL A 68 14.56 -6.49 5.48
CA VAL A 68 13.16 -6.24 5.86
C VAL A 68 12.26 -7.15 5.04
N ASP A 69 11.26 -7.77 5.65
CA ASP A 69 10.28 -8.58 4.94
C ASP A 69 9.26 -7.69 4.21
N TYR A 70 9.08 -7.97 2.92
CA TYR A 70 8.11 -7.31 2.04
C TYR A 70 7.06 -8.28 1.54
N LEU A 71 5.84 -7.77 1.38
CA LEU A 71 4.71 -8.43 0.74
C LEU A 71 4.14 -7.47 -0.31
N VAL A 72 4.02 -7.94 -1.56
CA VAL A 72 3.48 -7.18 -2.70
C VAL A 72 2.38 -8.00 -3.35
#